data_AF-A0A9D0IIY6-F1
#
_entry.id   AF-A0A9D0IIY6-F1
#
_cell.length_a   1.000
_cell.length_b   1.000
_cell.length_c   1.000
_cell.angle_alpha   90.00
_cell.angle_beta   90.00
_cell.angle_gamma   90.00
#
_symmetry.space_group_name_H-M   'P 1'
#
loop_
_entity.id
_entity.type
_entity.pdbx_description
1 polymer ?
#
loop_
_entity_poly.entity_id
_entity_poly.type
_entity_poly.pdbx_seq_one_letter_code
_entity_poly.pdbx_strand_id
1 'polypeptide(L)'
;MQMHTIHSTLLAALLLLAPAAFMAQADEVEKVLFLVVEKDDVIASNTRSGRFDRLDLQAKERIRDYKVSNAVAVVVTNQRLVAYGVQAGGWQATRIEAGERVERIEVEDYSATVVTNDRILNFYGRSGAWSHVRRGVQLR
;
A
#
# COMPACT_ATOMS: atom_id res chain seq x y z
N MET A 1 -0.66 25.97 74.57
CA MET A 1 -1.09 26.51 73.27
C MET A 1 -1.12 25.35 72.28
N GLN A 2 -2.29 24.69 72.18
CA GLN A 2 -2.56 23.65 71.18
C GLN A 2 -2.93 24.34 69.87
N MET A 3 -2.50 23.78 68.73
CA MET A 3 -3.38 23.64 67.57
C MET A 3 -2.82 22.64 66.56
N HIS A 4 -3.65 21.65 66.25
CA HIS A 4 -3.50 20.62 65.23
C HIS A 4 -3.41 21.22 63.82
N THR A 5 -2.74 20.56 62.87
CA THR A 5 -3.37 20.29 61.57
C THR A 5 -2.76 19.06 60.90
N ILE A 6 -3.63 18.12 60.56
CA ILE A 6 -3.40 16.92 59.77
C ILE A 6 -3.56 17.30 58.28
N HIS A 7 -2.93 16.51 57.39
CA HIS A 7 -3.21 16.34 55.96
C HIS A 7 -2.33 17.13 54.99
N SER A 8 -1.41 16.40 54.34
CA SER A 8 -1.15 16.53 52.90
C SER A 8 -0.52 15.25 52.34
N THR A 9 -1.05 14.08 52.70
CA THR A 9 -0.91 12.85 51.90
C THR A 9 -1.91 12.94 50.75
N LEU A 10 -1.67 13.82 49.78
CA LEU A 10 -2.51 13.96 48.59
C LEU A 10 -1.70 14.52 47.40
N LEU A 11 -0.45 14.06 47.24
CA LEU A 11 0.36 14.34 46.05
C LEU A 11 0.65 13.09 45.20
N ALA A 12 0.02 11.96 45.51
CA ALA A 12 0.27 10.70 44.79
C ALA A 12 -0.89 10.23 43.90
N ALA A 13 -2.04 10.92 43.90
CA ALA A 13 -3.24 10.46 43.20
C ALA A 13 -3.54 11.19 41.87
N LEU A 14 -2.77 12.21 41.49
CA LEU A 14 -3.00 12.98 40.25
C LEU A 14 -2.01 12.65 39.11
N LEU A 15 -1.37 11.48 39.17
CA LEU A 15 -0.42 11.02 38.15
C LEU A 15 -0.74 9.63 37.58
N LEU A 16 -1.88 9.03 37.95
CA LEU A 16 -2.26 7.67 37.54
C LEU A 16 -3.47 7.61 36.59
N LEU A 17 -3.86 8.73 35.99
CA LEU A 17 -5.02 8.81 35.08
C LEU A 17 -4.70 9.54 33.76
N ALA A 18 -3.48 9.39 33.25
CA ALA A 18 -3.28 9.46 31.80
C ALA A 18 -3.29 8.03 31.26
N PRO A 19 -4.46 7.43 30.97
CA PRO A 19 -4.49 6.17 30.26
C PRO A 19 -3.83 6.40 28.91
N ALA A 20 -2.70 5.73 28.66
CA ALA A 20 -2.35 5.02 27.43
C ALA A 20 -2.87 5.56 26.08
N ALA A 21 -2.98 6.88 25.92
CA ALA A 21 -3.40 7.53 24.69
C ALA A 21 -2.20 8.17 24.01
N PHE A 22 -1.06 7.47 24.00
CA PHE A 22 -0.31 7.41 22.76
C PHE A 22 -1.17 6.58 21.78
N MET A 23 -2.30 7.15 21.38
CA MET A 23 -3.02 6.70 20.21
C MET A 23 -1.97 6.74 19.12
N ALA A 24 -1.59 5.58 18.60
CA ALA A 24 -0.89 5.51 17.34
C ALA A 24 -1.82 6.21 16.33
N GLN A 25 -1.62 7.51 16.11
CA GLN A 25 -2.13 8.14 14.93
C GLN A 25 -1.37 7.46 13.81
N ALA A 26 -2.04 6.53 13.12
CA ALA A 26 -1.60 6.16 11.79
C ALA A 26 -1.64 7.47 11.00
N ASP A 27 -0.46 7.97 10.62
CA ASP A 27 -0.39 9.12 9.73
C ASP A 27 -1.18 8.77 8.48
N GLU A 28 -2.30 9.48 8.27
CA GLU A 28 -3.09 9.34 7.06
C GLU A 28 -2.19 9.66 5.87
N VAL A 29 -2.12 8.74 4.92
CA VAL A 29 -1.29 8.94 3.74
C VAL A 29 -2.03 9.83 2.76
N GLU A 30 -1.48 11.01 2.52
CA GLU A 30 -2.01 11.94 1.52
C GLU A 30 -2.13 11.25 0.16
N LYS A 31 -3.28 11.44 -0.49
CA LYS A 31 -3.51 10.97 -1.86
C LYS A 31 -2.74 11.82 -2.85
N VAL A 32 -1.60 11.30 -3.29
CA VAL A 32 -0.67 11.98 -4.22
C VAL A 32 -0.41 11.19 -5.51
N LEU A 33 -1.15 10.10 -5.71
CA LEU A 33 -1.13 9.32 -6.95
C LEU A 33 -2.51 9.27 -7.59
N PHE A 34 -2.54 9.60 -8.88
CA PHE A 34 -3.70 9.42 -9.73
C PHE A 34 -3.33 8.61 -10.95
N LEU A 35 -4.30 7.84 -11.44
CA LEU A 35 -4.15 6.98 -12.61
C LEU A 35 -5.12 7.44 -13.69
N VAL A 36 -4.59 7.78 -14.85
CA VAL A 36 -5.39 8.00 -16.07
C VAL A 36 -5.23 6.75 -16.92
N VAL A 37 -6.34 6.06 -17.17
CA VAL A 37 -6.37 4.82 -17.95
C VAL A 37 -7.24 5.05 -19.17
N GLU A 38 -6.60 4.94 -20.34
CA GLU A 38 -7.25 4.94 -21.63
C GLU A 38 -7.13 3.54 -22.28
N LYS A 39 -7.61 3.38 -23.51
CA LYS A 39 -7.73 2.07 -24.16
C LYS A 39 -6.40 1.30 -24.22
N ASP A 40 -5.32 1.99 -24.55
CA ASP A 40 -3.98 1.42 -24.72
C ASP A 40 -2.91 2.28 -24.02
N ASP A 41 -3.30 3.14 -23.08
CA ASP A 41 -2.39 4.04 -22.35
C ASP A 41 -2.72 4.05 -20.85
N VAL A 42 -1.68 4.08 -20.03
CA VAL A 42 -1.79 4.24 -18.59
C VAL A 42 -0.77 5.26 -18.12
N ILE A 43 -1.24 6.33 -17.51
CA ILE A 43 -0.41 7.42 -17.03
C ILE A 43 -0.58 7.54 -15.52
N ALA A 44 0.52 7.41 -14.78
CA ALA A 44 0.61 7.74 -13.37
C ALA A 44 0.92 9.24 -13.21
N SER A 45 0.04 9.97 -12.55
CA SER A 45 0.28 11.36 -12.13
C SER A 45 0.72 11.35 -10.67
N ASN A 46 2.00 11.64 -10.44
CA ASN A 46 2.61 11.74 -9.14
C ASN A 46 2.63 13.22 -8.73
N THR A 47 1.60 13.66 -8.01
CA THR A 47 1.41 15.07 -7.64
C THR A 47 2.46 15.54 -6.63
N ARG A 48 3.03 14.61 -5.84
CA ARG A 48 4.13 14.91 -4.92
C ARG A 48 5.40 15.40 -5.63
N SER A 49 5.70 14.87 -6.81
CA SER A 49 6.85 15.30 -7.63
C SER A 49 6.48 16.17 -8.83
N GLY A 50 5.18 16.34 -9.12
CA GLY A 50 4.69 17.02 -10.30
C GLY A 50 4.93 16.27 -11.62
N ARG A 51 5.22 14.96 -11.56
CA ARG A 51 5.61 14.15 -12.72
C ARG A 51 4.47 13.29 -13.26
N PHE A 52 4.48 13.06 -14.56
CA PHE A 52 3.67 12.06 -15.24
C PHE A 52 4.56 10.95 -15.78
N ASP A 53 4.24 9.70 -15.44
CA ASP A 53 4.97 8.53 -15.91
C ASP A 53 4.02 7.61 -16.67
N ARG A 54 4.30 7.41 -17.96
CA ARG A 54 3.54 6.49 -18.81
C ARG A 54 4.00 5.05 -18.62
N LEU A 55 3.07 4.10 -18.61
CA LEU A 55 3.36 2.68 -18.67
C LEU A 55 3.55 2.23 -20.11
N ASP A 56 4.76 1.83 -20.47
CA ASP A 56 5.06 1.27 -21.78
C ASP A 56 4.53 -0.16 -21.92
N LEU A 57 3.40 -0.32 -22.62
CA LEU A 57 2.85 -1.62 -22.98
C LEU A 57 3.68 -2.28 -24.09
N GLN A 58 3.95 -3.57 -23.92
CA GLN A 58 4.64 -4.39 -24.91
C GLN A 58 3.71 -4.77 -26.07
N ALA A 59 4.28 -5.31 -27.14
CA ALA A 59 3.49 -5.79 -28.28
C ALA A 59 2.43 -6.83 -27.82
N LYS A 60 1.18 -6.60 -28.23
CA LYS A 60 0.01 -7.42 -27.85
C LYS A 60 -0.25 -7.47 -26.33
N GLU A 61 0.38 -6.60 -25.55
CA GLU A 61 0.05 -6.40 -24.15
C GLU A 61 -1.24 -5.58 -24.06
N ARG A 62 -2.16 -6.02 -23.21
CA ARG A 62 -3.45 -5.36 -22.96
C ARG A 62 -3.73 -5.32 -21.47
N ILE A 63 -4.24 -4.18 -21.02
CA ILE A 63 -4.70 -3.98 -19.65
C ILE A 63 -5.92 -4.88 -19.40
N ARG A 64 -5.97 -5.50 -18.22
CA ARG A 64 -7.05 -6.39 -17.78
C ARG A 64 -7.79 -5.81 -16.58
N ASP A 65 -7.06 -5.22 -15.65
CA ASP A 65 -7.59 -4.60 -14.43
C ASP A 65 -6.57 -3.60 -13.88
N TYR A 66 -7.00 -2.71 -12.99
CA TYR A 66 -6.11 -1.82 -12.26
C TYR A 66 -6.75 -1.36 -10.93
N LYS A 67 -5.88 -1.02 -9.97
CA LYS A 67 -6.25 -0.42 -8.68
C LYS A 67 -5.27 0.68 -8.32
N VAL A 68 -5.77 1.70 -7.62
CA VAL A 68 -4.99 2.84 -7.14
C VAL A 68 -5.37 3.17 -5.70
N SER A 69 -4.38 3.50 -4.89
CA SER A 69 -4.54 4.06 -3.54
C SER A 69 -3.67 5.31 -3.40
N ASN A 70 -3.48 5.80 -2.18
CA ASN A 70 -2.93 7.14 -1.90
C ASN A 70 -1.55 7.38 -2.54
N ALA A 71 -0.68 6.38 -2.55
CA ALA A 71 0.69 6.50 -3.07
C ALA A 71 1.17 5.27 -3.87
N VAL A 72 0.25 4.37 -4.23
CA VAL A 72 0.53 3.13 -4.96
C VAL A 72 -0.54 2.80 -5.99
N ALA A 73 -0.13 2.22 -7.11
CA ALA A 73 -1.03 1.68 -8.11
C ALA A 73 -0.56 0.30 -8.57
N VAL A 74 -1.50 -0.54 -8.99
CA VAL A 74 -1.25 -1.81 -9.68
C VAL A 74 -2.07 -1.85 -10.96
N VAL A 75 -1.43 -2.23 -12.05
CA VAL A 75 -2.02 -2.52 -13.35
C VAL A 75 -1.77 -3.99 -13.65
N VAL A 76 -2.82 -4.72 -13.97
CA VAL A 76 -2.75 -6.11 -14.42
C VAL A 76 -2.86 -6.12 -15.93
N THR A 77 -1.91 -6.76 -16.60
CA THR A 77 -1.98 -7.00 -18.04
C THR A 77 -2.13 -8.49 -18.33
N ASN A 78 -2.31 -8.86 -19.59
CA ASN A 78 -2.23 -10.25 -20.03
C ASN A 78 -0.81 -10.85 -19.99
N GLN A 79 0.22 -10.10 -19.57
CA GLN A 79 1.61 -10.55 -19.57
C GLN A 79 2.32 -10.39 -18.22
N ARG A 80 1.92 -9.39 -17.42
CA ARG A 80 2.62 -9.03 -16.18
C ARG A 80 1.73 -8.24 -15.23
N LEU A 81 2.16 -8.17 -13.98
CA LEU A 81 1.72 -7.18 -13.01
C LEU A 81 2.70 -6.02 -13.07
N VAL A 82 2.18 -4.80 -13.09
CA VAL A 82 2.99 -3.57 -13.09
C VAL A 82 2.49 -2.70 -11.97
N ALA A 83 3.37 -2.28 -11.06
CA ALA A 83 3.02 -1.38 -9.98
C ALA A 83 3.78 -0.06 -10.07
N TYR A 84 3.15 1.00 -9.60
CA TYR A 84 3.76 2.30 -9.45
C TYR A 84 3.84 2.65 -7.97
N GLY A 85 5.01 3.12 -7.53
CA GLY A 85 5.21 3.65 -6.20
C GLY A 85 5.67 5.10 -6.28
N VAL A 86 4.98 6.02 -5.60
CA VAL A 86 5.29 7.46 -5.63
C VAL A 86 6.72 7.77 -5.19
N GLN A 87 7.25 7.00 -4.23
CA GLN A 87 8.60 7.18 -3.69
C GLN A 87 9.65 6.35 -4.43
N ALA A 88 9.29 5.13 -4.87
CA ALA A 88 10.12 4.35 -5.78
C ALA A 88 10.35 5.07 -7.13
N GLY A 89 9.43 5.95 -7.51
CA GLY A 89 9.61 6.90 -8.60
C GLY A 89 9.49 6.29 -9.99
N GLY A 90 8.67 5.25 -10.17
CA GLY A 90 8.43 4.66 -11.50
C GLY A 90 7.65 3.36 -11.49
N TRP A 91 7.46 2.81 -12.69
CA TRP A 91 6.82 1.53 -12.94
C TRP A 91 7.76 0.35 -12.65
N GLN A 92 7.29 -0.61 -11.86
CA GLN A 92 8.01 -1.83 -11.50
C GLN A 92 7.16 -3.04 -11.89
N ALA A 93 7.74 -3.96 -12.67
CA ALA A 93 7.00 -5.08 -13.23
C ALA A 93 7.46 -6.43 -12.67
N THR A 94 6.51 -7.37 -12.57
CA THR A 94 6.77 -8.80 -12.37
C THR A 94 5.90 -9.63 -13.32
N ARG A 95 6.44 -10.73 -13.84
CA ARG A 95 5.76 -11.55 -14.86
C ARG A 95 4.62 -12.35 -14.26
N ILE A 96 3.53 -12.51 -15.02
CA ILE A 96 2.51 -13.53 -14.76
C ILE A 96 2.97 -14.83 -15.42
N GLU A 97 2.95 -15.94 -14.69
CA GLU A 97 3.37 -17.25 -15.17
C GLU A 97 2.29 -17.90 -16.07
N ALA A 98 2.68 -18.90 -16.87
CA ALA A 98 1.74 -19.57 -17.76
C ALA A 98 0.63 -20.27 -16.95
N GLY A 99 -0.62 -19.91 -17.23
CA GLY A 99 -1.80 -20.44 -16.50
C GLY A 99 -2.07 -19.76 -15.16
N GLU A 100 -1.22 -18.84 -14.72
CA GLU A 100 -1.47 -17.98 -13.55
C GLU A 100 -2.57 -16.96 -13.90
N ARG A 101 -3.51 -16.77 -12.98
CA ARG A 101 -4.66 -15.85 -13.09
C ARG A 101 -4.78 -15.05 -11.81
N VAL A 102 -4.95 -13.74 -11.95
CA VAL A 102 -5.24 -12.85 -10.82
C VAL A 102 -6.66 -13.11 -10.32
N GLU A 103 -6.79 -13.32 -9.02
CA GLU A 103 -8.05 -13.57 -8.31
C GLU A 103 -8.50 -12.34 -7.52
N ARG A 104 -7.54 -11.57 -6.96
CA ARG A 104 -7.83 -10.37 -6.16
C ARG A 104 -6.67 -9.39 -6.20
N ILE A 105 -6.99 -8.10 -6.12
CA ILE A 105 -6.05 -7.00 -5.95
C ILE A 105 -6.52 -6.15 -4.77
N GLU A 106 -5.64 -5.91 -3.81
CA GLU A 106 -5.83 -5.02 -2.68
C GLU A 106 -4.73 -3.95 -2.73
N VAL A 107 -5.12 -2.69 -2.53
CA VAL A 107 -4.20 -1.53 -2.51
C VAL A 107 -4.54 -0.67 -1.32
N GLU A 108 -3.52 -0.33 -0.52
CA GLU A 108 -3.67 0.48 0.69
C GLU A 108 -2.44 1.35 0.83
N ASP A 109 -2.61 2.66 0.91
CA ASP A 109 -1.55 3.64 1.09
C ASP A 109 -0.34 3.47 0.16
N TYR A 110 0.71 2.82 0.65
CA TYR A 110 1.99 2.55 -0.02
C TYR A 110 2.16 1.10 -0.47
N SER A 111 1.18 0.23 -0.23
CA SER A 111 1.32 -1.20 -0.38
C SER A 111 0.23 -1.77 -1.27
N ALA A 112 0.57 -2.80 -2.02
CA ALA A 112 -0.40 -3.57 -2.77
C ALA A 112 -0.18 -5.07 -2.57
N THR A 113 -1.27 -5.81 -2.50
CA THR A 113 -1.27 -7.27 -2.47
C THR A 113 -2.06 -7.78 -3.67
N VAL A 114 -1.45 -8.66 -4.45
CA VAL A 114 -2.08 -9.34 -5.58
C VAL A 114 -2.15 -10.83 -5.25
N VAL A 115 -3.35 -11.38 -5.21
CA VAL A 115 -3.59 -12.81 -5.04
C VAL A 115 -3.85 -13.43 -6.39
N THR A 116 -3.08 -14.44 -6.75
CA THR A 116 -3.30 -15.28 -7.93
C THR A 116 -3.67 -16.69 -7.50
N ASN A 117 -4.09 -17.53 -8.45
CA ASN A 117 -4.33 -18.96 -8.21
C ASN A 117 -3.06 -19.76 -7.86
N ASP A 118 -1.88 -19.15 -7.92
CA ASP A 118 -0.58 -19.81 -7.75
C ASP A 118 0.26 -19.19 -6.63
N ARG A 119 0.17 -17.87 -6.41
CA ARG A 119 0.96 -17.16 -5.39
C ARG A 119 0.26 -15.92 -4.87
N ILE A 120 0.78 -15.42 -3.75
CA ILE A 120 0.43 -14.11 -3.20
C ILE A 120 1.65 -13.23 -3.39
N LEU A 121 1.47 -12.09 -4.04
CA LEU A 121 2.52 -11.10 -4.28
C LEU A 121 2.25 -9.84 -3.48
N ASN A 122 3.30 -9.25 -2.92
CA ASN A 122 3.26 -7.93 -2.30
C ASN A 122 4.17 -6.97 -3.06
N PHE A 123 3.70 -5.73 -3.20
CA PHE A 123 4.49 -4.62 -3.70
C PHE A 123 4.55 -3.53 -2.63
N TYR A 124 5.75 -3.00 -2.39
CA TYR A 124 5.96 -1.87 -1.49
C TYR A 124 6.39 -0.64 -2.26
N GLY A 125 5.48 0.33 -2.43
CA GLY A 125 5.66 1.53 -3.24
C GLY A 125 6.72 2.51 -2.76
N ARG A 126 7.26 2.33 -1.55
CA ARG A 126 8.43 3.10 -1.09
C ARG A 126 9.75 2.59 -1.67
N SER A 127 9.94 1.28 -1.71
CA SER A 127 11.17 0.67 -2.26
C SER A 127 11.03 0.24 -3.71
N GLY A 128 9.81 0.09 -4.22
CA GLY A 128 9.55 -0.51 -5.53
C GLY A 128 9.74 -2.02 -5.56
N ALA A 129 9.88 -2.66 -4.40
CA ALA A 129 10.18 -4.09 -4.33
C ALA A 129 8.91 -4.93 -4.48
N TRP A 130 9.02 -5.96 -5.32
CA TRP A 130 8.09 -7.09 -5.36
C TRP A 130 8.61 -8.24 -4.49
N SER A 131 7.74 -8.85 -3.72
CA SER A 131 7.99 -10.12 -3.03
C SER A 131 6.80 -11.05 -3.21
N HIS A 132 6.99 -12.35 -3.02
CA HIS A 132 5.89 -13.31 -3.15
C HIS A 132 6.09 -14.56 -2.30
N VAL A 133 4.99 -15.27 -2.08
CA VAL A 133 4.96 -16.64 -1.54
C VAL A 133 4.06 -17.51 -2.42
N ARG A 134 4.47 -18.74 -2.71
CA ARG A 134 3.63 -19.72 -3.42
C ARG A 134 2.47 -20.14 -2.54
N ARG A 135 1.29 -20.33 -3.13
CA ARG A 135 0.15 -20.94 -2.45
C ARG A 135 0.37 -22.44 -2.47
N GLY A 136 0.38 -23.08 -1.29
CA GLY A 136 0.40 -24.54 -1.23
C GLY A 136 -0.78 -25.11 -1.99
N VAL A 137 -0.55 -26.16 -2.79
CA VAL A 137 -1.62 -26.88 -3.50
C VAL A 137 -2.61 -27.39 -2.46
N GLN A 138 -3.79 -26.77 -2.36
CA GLN A 138 -4.93 -27.41 -1.73
C GLN A 138 -5.37 -28.51 -2.68
N LEU A 139 -4.85 -29.72 -2.45
CA LEU A 139 -5.39 -30.94 -3.04
C LEU A 139 -6.87 -30.97 -2.64
N ARG A 140 -7.75 -30.73 -3.61
CA ARG A 140 -9.17 -30.98 -3.50
C ARG A 140 -9.45 -32.42 -3.89
#